data_AF-A0A1Z9BKS9-F1
#
_entry.id   AF-A0A1Z9BKS9-F1
#
_cell.length_a   1.000
_cell.length_b   1.000
_cell.length_c   1.000
_cell.angle_alpha   90.00
_cell.angle_beta   90.00
_cell.angle_gamma   90.00
#
_symmetry.space_group_name_H-M   'P 1'
#
loop_
_entity.id
_entity.type
_entity.pdbx_description
1 polymer ?
#
loop_
_entity_poly.entity_id
_entity_poly.type
_entity_poly.pdbx_seq_one_letter_code
_entity_poly.pdbx_strand_id
1 'polypeptide(L)' 'MSTSLSTLEAFGMEARGLLKQLEETFPPTNPGPTDPYEYIMYRAGQRSVVEWIQENLET' A
#
# COMPACT_ATOMS: atom_id res chain seq x y z
N MET A 1 -17.96 -6.92 -28.75
CA MET A 1 -17.13 -5.98 -27.97
C MET A 1 -16.96 -6.55 -26.58
N SER A 2 -15.72 -6.84 -26.18
CA SER A 2 -15.36 -7.41 -24.88
C SER A 2 -15.32 -6.27 -23.85
N THR A 3 -16.50 -5.81 -23.41
CA THR A 3 -16.60 -4.81 -22.35
C THR A 3 -15.94 -5.28 -21.06
N SER A 4 -15.91 -6.59 -20.80
CA SER A 4 -15.32 -7.19 -19.60
C SER A 4 -13.80 -7.04 -19.52
N LEU A 5 -13.06 -7.25 -20.62
CA LEU A 5 -11.61 -7.18 -20.60
C LEU A 5 -11.12 -5.74 -20.36
N SER A 6 -11.64 -4.77 -21.11
CA SER A 6 -11.26 -3.36 -20.95
C SER A 6 -11.64 -2.81 -19.55
N THR A 7 -12.73 -3.29 -18.95
CA THR A 7 -13.08 -2.92 -17.56
C THR A 7 -12.14 -3.55 -16.53
N LEU A 8 -11.68 -4.79 -16.75
CA LEU A 8 -10.71 -5.46 -15.86
C LEU A 8 -9.35 -4.76 -15.92
N GLU A 9 -8.90 -4.36 -17.11
CA GLU A 9 -7.67 -3.60 -17.30
C GLU A 9 -7.73 -2.24 -16.61
N ALA A 10 -8.84 -1.51 -16.76
CA ALA A 10 -9.06 -0.23 -16.08
C ALA A 10 -9.03 -0.40 -14.56
N PHE A 11 -9.73 -1.40 -14.01
CA PHE A 11 -9.72 -1.69 -12.58
C PHE A 11 -8.32 -2.02 -12.06
N GLY A 12 -7.55 -2.85 -12.79
CA GLY A 12 -6.17 -3.16 -12.43
C GLY A 12 -5.25 -1.94 -12.47
N MET A 13 -5.51 -0.97 -13.37
CA MET A 13 -4.78 0.30 -13.41
C MET A 13 -5.12 1.19 -12.20
N GLU A 14 -6.40 1.30 -11.85
CA GLU A 14 -6.86 2.06 -10.68
C GLU A 14 -6.32 1.47 -9.37
N ALA A 15 -6.35 0.13 -9.22
CA ALA A 15 -5.81 -0.56 -8.06
C ALA A 15 -4.30 -0.28 -7.86
N ARG A 16 -3.52 -0.29 -8.93
CA ARG A 16 -2.10 0.10 -8.90
C ARG A 16 -1.91 1.58 -8.55
N GLY A 17 -2.80 2.45 -9.04
CA GLY A 17 -2.80 3.87 -8.67
C GLY A 17 -3.05 4.09 -7.17
N LEU A 18 -4.00 3.35 -6.59
CA LEU A 18 -4.27 3.38 -5.15
C LEU A 18 -3.10 2.83 -4.33
N LEU A 19 -2.51 1.71 -4.76
CA LEU A 19 -1.33 1.16 -4.09
C LEU A 19 -0.18 2.18 -4.04
N LYS A 20 0.08 2.86 -5.16
CA LYS A 20 1.09 3.93 -5.21
C LYS A 20 0.79 5.06 -4.22
N GLN A 21 -0.46 5.51 -4.11
CA GLN A 21 -0.85 6.53 -3.15
C GLN A 21 -0.65 6.06 -1.71
N LEU A 22 -0.92 4.78 -1.41
CA LEU A 22 -0.68 4.19 -0.09
C LEU A 22 0.81 4.16 0.25
N GLU A 23 1.68 3.81 -0.70
CA GLU A 23 3.14 3.84 -0.51
C GLU A 23 3.67 5.26 -0.24
N GLU A 24 3.15 6.25 -0.95
CA GLU A 24 3.51 7.65 -0.74
C GLU A 24 2.99 8.19 0.61
N THR A 25 1.80 7.76 1.03
CA THR A 25 1.16 8.22 2.29
C THR A 25 1.77 7.54 3.51
N PHE A 26 2.11 6.26 3.40
CA PHE A 26 2.65 5.42 4.48
C PHE A 26 4.02 4.85 4.06
N PRO A 27 5.04 5.72 3.92
CA PRO A 27 6.35 5.29 3.51
C PRO A 27 6.99 4.41 4.58
N PRO A 28 7.89 3.48 4.21
CA PRO A 28 8.71 2.77 5.18
C PRO A 28 9.58 3.79 5.94
N THR A 29 9.46 3.80 7.26
CA THR A 29 10.25 4.67 8.13
C THR A 29 11.19 3.84 8.98
N ASN A 30 12.48 4.19 8.97
CA ASN A 30 13.41 3.65 9.94
C ASN A 30 13.28 4.41 11.27
N PRO A 31 13.02 3.72 12.39
CA PRO A 31 12.94 4.37 13.68
C PRO A 31 14.31 4.89 14.12
N GLY A 32 14.34 6.12 14.65
CA GLY A 32 15.51 6.72 15.27
C GLY A 32 15.63 6.36 16.76
N PRO A 33 16.82 6.55 17.37
CA PRO A 33 17.05 6.24 18.79
C PRO A 33 16.22 7.10 19.76
N THR A 34 15.64 8.21 19.29
CA THR A 34 14.80 9.12 20.06
C THR A 34 13.31 8.92 19.83
N ASP A 35 12.92 8.02 18.92
CA ASP A 35 11.51 7.81 18.61
C ASP A 35 10.82 7.05 19.75
N PRO A 36 9.68 7.56 20.28
CA PRO A 36 8.90 6.84 21.29
C PRO A 36 8.44 5.49 20.74
N TYR A 37 8.43 4.46 21.59
CA TYR A 37 8.09 3.10 21.18
C TYR A 37 6.68 3.01 20.58
N GLU A 38 5.72 3.75 21.12
CA GLU A 38 4.34 3.80 20.64
C GLU A 38 4.27 4.35 19.21
N TYR A 39 5.12 5.32 18.88
CA TYR A 39 5.19 5.91 17.54
C TYR A 39 5.80 4.93 16.53
N ILE A 40 6.80 4.15 16.95
CA ILE A 40 7.38 3.09 16.14
C ILE A 40 6.33 2.02 15.82
N MET A 41 5.61 1.54 16.85
CA MET A 41 4.56 0.53 16.67
C MET A 41 3.41 1.02 15.78
N TYR A 42 2.95 2.26 15.98
CA TYR A 42 1.87 2.83 15.18
C TYR A 42 2.24 2.90 13.70
N ARG A 43 3.44 3.40 13.37
CA ARG A 43 3.94 3.46 11.99
C ARG A 43 4.17 2.06 11.39
N ALA A 44 4.69 1.12 12.18
CA ALA A 44 4.88 -0.26 11.74
C ALA A 44 3.54 -0.93 11.38
N GLY A 45 2.50 -0.72 12.19
CA GLY A 45 1.16 -1.24 11.91
C GLY A 45 0.51 -0.61 10.67
N GLN A 46 0.72 0.69 10.44
CA GLN A 46 0.29 1.33 9.19
C GLN A 46 0.99 0.71 7.97
N ARG A 47 2.29 0.49 8.08
CA ARG A 47 3.09 -0.09 7.00
C ARG A 47 2.71 -1.54 6.69
N SER A 48 2.45 -2.36 7.72
CA SER A 48 2.11 -3.77 7.52
C SER A 48 0.79 -3.96 6.75
N VAL A 49 -0.15 -3.02 6.88
CA VAL A 49 -1.40 -3.03 6.08
C VAL A 49 -1.11 -2.77 4.61
N VAL A 50 -0.24 -1.80 4.29
CA VAL A 50 0.13 -1.51 2.90
C VAL A 50 0.86 -2.69 2.25
N GLU A 51 1.76 -3.33 2.99
CA GLU A 51 2.49 -4.52 2.53
C GLU A 51 1.54 -5.69 2.27
N TRP A 52 0.58 -5.95 3.17
CA TRP A 52 -0.42 -6.97 2.94
C TRP A 52 -1.24 -6.71 1.67
N ILE A 53 -1.66 -5.46 1.42
CA ILE A 53 -2.40 -5.10 0.20
C ILE A 53 -1.54 -5.32 -1.04
N GLN A 54 -0.27 -4.93 -1.00
CA GLN A 54 0.68 -5.13 -2.10
C GLN A 54 0.80 -6.61 -2.47
N GLU A 55 1.06 -7.47 -1.48
CA GLU A 55 1.20 -8.91 -1.67
C GLU A 55 -0.05 -9.53 -2.31
N ASN A 56 -1.24 -9.08 -1.91
CA ASN A 56 -2.51 -9.58 -2.44
C ASN A 56 -2.89 -9.02 -3.82
N LEU A 57 -2.27 -7.92 -4.28
CA LEU A 57 -2.49 -7.34 -5.61
C LEU A 57 -1.46 -7.81 -6.66
N GLU A 58 -0.27 -8.23 -6.22
CA GLU A 58 0.76 -8.81 -7.09
C GLU A 58 0.52 -10.31 -7.40
N THR A 59 -0.40 -10.95 -6.68
CA THR A 59 -0.79 -12.37 -6.86
C THR A 59 -1.93 -12.52 -7.86
#